data_AF-A0A494WQ76-F1
#
_entry.id   AF-A0A494WQ76-F1
#
_cell.length_a   1.000
_cell.length_b   1.000
_cell.length_c   1.000
_cell.angle_alpha   90.00
_cell.angle_beta   90.00
_cell.angle_gamma   90.00
#
_symmetry.space_group_name_H-M   'P 1'
#
loop_
_entity.id
_entity.type
_entity.pdbx_description
1 polymer ?
#
loop_
_entity_poly.entity_id
_entity_poly.type
_entity_poly.pdbx_seq_one_letter_code
_entity_poly.pdbx_strand_id
1 'polypeptide(L)'
;MTKGRKTKFEERVEIVQYCIAHDRNYVETAKQYQVSYQQARSYTVKYDAGGVEVLRDNRGKRKNHDEMSNRPKDPKTARNKNVLVVGGSGSGKTRFFIKPNLMQFHSSYVVTDPKGSIAVE
;
A
#
# COMPACT_ATOMS: atom_id res chain seq x y z
N MET A 1 20.85 -7.94 -0.84
CA MET A 1 19.98 -7.51 0.28
C MET A 1 19.89 -8.65 1.28
N THR A 2 20.38 -8.47 2.50
CA THR A 2 20.24 -9.46 3.57
C THR A 2 18.77 -9.52 4.02
N LYS A 3 18.24 -10.73 4.20
CA LYS A 3 16.88 -10.93 4.71
C LYS A 3 16.88 -10.46 6.18
N GLY A 4 16.25 -9.32 6.46
CA GLY A 4 16.14 -8.80 7.82
C GLY A 4 15.33 -9.74 8.71
N ARG A 5 15.68 -9.80 10.00
CA ARG A 5 14.93 -10.52 11.04
C ARG A 5 13.46 -10.08 11.03
N LYS A 6 12.53 -11.04 11.13
CA LYS A 6 11.11 -10.75 11.29
C LYS A 6 10.82 -10.45 12.76
N THR A 7 10.31 -9.25 13.04
CA THR A 7 9.88 -8.85 14.38
C THR A 7 8.37 -8.96 14.55
N LYS A 8 7.91 -9.42 15.72
CA LYS A 8 6.49 -9.42 16.09
C LYS A 8 6.02 -8.03 16.52
N PHE A 9 4.71 -7.84 16.63
CA PHE A 9 4.15 -6.55 17.08
C PHE A 9 4.51 -6.22 18.52
N GLU A 10 4.31 -7.16 19.44
CA GLU A 10 4.66 -7.03 20.87
C GLU A 10 6.16 -6.70 21.04
N GLU A 11 7.02 -7.43 20.33
CA GLU A 11 8.47 -7.17 20.31
C GLU A 11 8.79 -5.73 19.86
N ARG A 12 8.06 -5.15 18.90
CA ARG A 12 8.25 -3.74 18.50
C ARG A 12 7.82 -2.78 19.60
N VAL A 13 6.77 -3.09 20.36
CA VAL A 13 6.33 -2.27 21.49
C VAL A 13 7.38 -2.27 22.59
N GLU A 14 7.92 -3.45 22.94
CA GLU A 14 9.00 -3.60 23.91
C GLU A 14 10.27 -2.85 23.49
N ILE A 15 10.68 -2.97 22.22
CA ILE A 15 11.83 -2.24 21.67
C ILE A 15 11.67 -0.73 21.87
N VAL A 16 10.48 -0.19 21.62
CA VAL A 16 10.21 1.24 21.75
C VAL A 16 10.19 1.67 23.22
N GLN A 17 9.55 0.90 24.10
CA GLN A 17 9.52 1.17 25.54
C GLN A 17 10.93 1.17 26.12
N TYR A 18 11.74 0.17 25.78
CA TYR A 18 13.14 0.08 26.18
C TYR A 18 13.93 1.29 25.66
N CYS A 19 13.75 1.66 24.39
CA CYS A 19 14.44 2.78 23.80
C CYS A 19 14.12 4.11 24.49
N ILE A 20 12.86 4.35 24.85
CA ILE A 20 12.43 5.55 25.58
C ILE A 20 13.00 5.57 27.00
N ALA A 21 13.04 4.41 27.67
CA ALA A 21 13.60 4.29 29.02
C ALA A 21 15.12 4.53 29.08
N HIS A 22 15.84 4.34 27.97
CA HIS A 22 17.29 4.52 27.85
C HIS A 22 17.62 5.79 27.03
N ASP A 23 16.90 6.90 27.26
CA ASP A 23 17.18 8.20 26.64
C ASP A 23 17.27 8.18 25.11
N ARG A 24 16.42 7.36 24.46
CA ARG A 24 16.40 7.18 23.00
C ARG A 24 17.71 6.64 22.43
N ASN A 25 18.44 5.82 23.20
CA ASN A 25 19.66 5.18 22.75
C ASN A 25 19.37 4.03 21.76
N TYR A 26 19.32 4.38 20.47
CA TYR A 26 19.06 3.41 19.38
C TYR A 26 20.20 2.41 19.19
N VAL A 27 21.44 2.76 19.55
CA VAL A 27 22.61 1.89 19.35
C VAL A 27 22.55 0.72 20.31
N GLU A 28 22.29 0.99 21.58
CA GLU A 28 22.13 -0.02 22.62
C GLU A 28 20.87 -0.86 22.38
N THR A 29 19.75 -0.22 22.09
CA THR A 29 18.49 -0.91 21.77
C THR A 29 18.65 -1.87 20.58
N ALA A 30 19.37 -1.44 19.53
CA ALA A 30 19.66 -2.27 18.37
C ALA A 30 20.48 -3.52 18.72
N LYS A 31 21.49 -3.38 19.60
CA LYS A 31 22.29 -4.50 20.09
C LYS A 31 21.44 -5.46 20.92
N GLN A 32 20.68 -4.93 21.87
CA GLN A 32 19.87 -5.72 22.81
C GLN A 32 18.85 -6.60 22.10
N TYR A 33 18.12 -6.03 21.13
CA TYR A 33 17.04 -6.74 20.42
C TYR A 33 17.48 -7.33 19.07
N GLN A 34 18.77 -7.25 18.73
CA GLN A 34 19.33 -7.72 17.45
C GLN A 34 18.55 -7.19 16.23
N VAL A 35 18.13 -5.92 16.30
CA VAL A 35 17.50 -5.19 15.21
C VAL A 35 18.48 -4.19 14.63
N SER A 36 18.27 -3.76 13.39
CA SER A 36 19.13 -2.71 12.85
C SER A 36 18.87 -1.37 13.55
N TYR A 37 19.89 -0.52 13.60
CA TYR A 37 19.77 0.85 14.11
C TYR A 37 18.59 1.60 13.45
N GLN A 38 18.44 1.43 12.13
CA GLN A 38 17.35 2.02 11.34
C GLN A 38 15.97 1.49 11.77
N GLN A 39 15.86 0.22 12.14
CA GLN A 39 14.61 -0.35 12.66
C GLN A 39 14.25 0.23 14.02
N ALA A 40 15.20 0.25 14.97
CA ALA A 40 14.98 0.84 16.30
C ALA A 40 14.51 2.29 16.19
N ARG A 41 15.23 3.12 15.41
CA ARG A 41 14.82 4.50 15.14
C ARG A 41 13.45 4.61 14.47
N SER A 42 13.18 3.79 13.45
CA SER A 42 11.89 3.84 12.73
C SER A 42 10.71 3.49 13.63
N TYR A 43 10.85 2.53 14.54
CA TYR A 43 9.79 2.19 15.48
C TYR A 43 9.54 3.34 16.45
N THR A 44 10.57 3.92 17.06
CA THR A 44 10.41 5.04 18.01
C THR A 44 9.79 6.27 17.33
N VAL A 45 10.24 6.63 16.12
CA VAL A 45 9.67 7.77 15.38
C VAL A 45 8.19 7.53 15.01
N LYS A 46 7.83 6.30 14.63
CA LYS A 46 6.43 5.96 14.33
C LYS A 46 5.55 6.00 15.58
N TYR A 47 6.09 5.54 16.70
CA TYR A 47 5.42 5.59 17.98
C TYR A 47 5.16 7.03 18.43
N ASP A 48 6.16 7.92 18.32
CA ASP A 48 5.98 9.35 18.63
C ASP A 48 4.90 10.00 17.75
N ALA A 49 4.73 9.54 16.51
CA ALA A 49 3.77 10.12 15.56
C ALA A 49 2.32 9.65 15.74
N GLY A 50 2.08 8.44 16.27
CA GLY A 50 0.73 7.89 16.36
C GLY A 50 0.54 6.71 17.32
N GLY A 51 1.45 6.56 18.28
CA GLY A 51 1.37 5.57 19.34
C GLY A 51 1.58 4.12 18.89
N VAL A 52 1.08 3.20 19.72
CA VAL A 52 1.30 1.75 19.59
C VAL A 52 0.72 1.18 18.29
N GLU A 53 -0.47 1.62 17.88
CA GLU A 53 -1.17 1.07 16.71
C GLU A 53 -0.39 1.22 15.40
N VAL A 54 0.43 2.28 15.26
CA VAL A 54 1.24 2.53 14.05
C VAL A 54 2.37 1.49 13.87
N LEU A 55 2.76 0.79 14.93
CA LEU A 55 3.79 -0.26 14.88
C LEU A 55 3.29 -1.56 14.25
N ARG A 56 1.96 -1.70 14.09
CA ARG A 56 1.32 -2.90 13.56
C ARG A 56 1.55 -3.01 12.05
N ASP A 57 2.04 -4.17 11.59
CA ASP A 57 2.29 -4.37 10.17
C ASP A 57 0.97 -4.65 9.43
N ASN A 58 0.59 -3.71 8.58
CA ASN A 58 -0.60 -3.77 7.72
C ASN A 58 -0.24 -3.97 6.24
N ARG A 59 1.04 -4.17 5.90
CA ARG A 59 1.46 -4.44 4.51
C ARG A 59 0.92 -5.80 4.05
N GLY A 60 0.46 -5.86 2.81
CA GLY A 60 -0.09 -7.08 2.20
C GLY A 60 -1.46 -7.51 2.75
N LYS A 61 -2.03 -6.79 3.72
CA LYS A 61 -3.38 -7.04 4.22
C LYS A 61 -4.37 -6.14 3.49
N ARG A 62 -5.43 -6.75 2.93
CA ARG A 62 -6.57 -6.00 2.38
C ARG A 62 -7.36 -5.37 3.52
N LYS A 63 -7.87 -4.16 3.29
CA LYS A 63 -8.87 -3.55 4.19
C LYS A 63 -10.16 -4.36 4.14
N ASN A 64 -10.96 -4.27 5.20
CA ASN A 64 -12.31 -4.81 5.17
C ASN A 64 -13.13 -4.09 4.08
N HIS A 65 -14.13 -4.77 3.51
CA HIS A 65 -14.94 -4.24 2.41
C HIS A 65 -15.61 -2.90 2.77
N ASP A 66 -16.14 -2.80 3.99
CA ASP A 66 -16.84 -1.60 4.48
C ASP A 66 -15.90 -0.42 4.75
N GLU A 67 -14.61 -0.68 4.95
CA GLU A 67 -13.58 0.36 5.13
C GLU A 67 -12.88 0.73 3.81
N MET A 68 -13.31 0.11 2.70
CA MET A 68 -12.69 0.27 1.40
C MET A 68 -13.19 1.55 0.72
N SER A 69 -12.53 2.67 1.02
CA SER A 69 -12.79 3.94 0.32
C SER A 69 -12.08 3.98 -1.03
N ASN A 70 -12.81 4.36 -2.09
CA ASN A 70 -12.22 4.60 -3.42
C ASN A 70 -11.18 5.73 -3.43
N ARG A 71 -11.27 6.66 -2.47
CA ARG A 71 -10.31 7.76 -2.27
C ARG A 71 -9.28 7.39 -1.20
N PRO A 72 -7.97 7.60 -1.45
CA PRO A 72 -6.93 7.46 -0.42
C PRO A 72 -7.17 8.40 0.78
N LYS A 73 -6.71 7.99 1.97
CA LYS A 73 -6.85 8.81 3.20
C LYS A 73 -6.04 10.11 3.13
N ASP A 74 -4.83 10.06 2.58
CA ASP A 74 -3.99 11.24 2.38
C ASP A 74 -4.36 11.91 1.04
N PRO A 75 -4.90 13.15 1.05
CA PRO A 75 -5.26 13.88 -0.16
C PRO A 75 -4.09 14.08 -1.13
N LYS A 76 -2.85 14.16 -0.65
CA LYS A 76 -1.66 14.29 -1.51
C LYS A 76 -1.46 13.07 -2.42
N THR A 77 -1.94 11.91 -1.96
CA THR A 77 -1.88 10.65 -2.72
C THR A 77 -3.15 10.36 -3.52
N ALA A 78 -4.19 11.22 -3.40
CA ALA A 78 -5.43 11.09 -4.15
C ALA A 78 -5.21 11.51 -5.61
N ARG A 79 -4.73 10.56 -6.42
CA ARG A 79 -4.57 10.74 -7.86
C ARG A 79 -5.90 10.54 -8.58
N ASN A 80 -6.10 11.27 -9.67
CA ASN A 80 -7.20 11.03 -10.60
C ASN A 80 -7.07 9.62 -11.18
N LYS A 81 -8.14 8.82 -11.11
CA LYS A 81 -8.21 7.45 -11.66
C LYS A 81 -8.90 7.40 -13.02
N ASN A 82 -9.35 8.54 -13.55
CA ASN A 82 -10.00 8.62 -14.85
C ASN A 82 -8.94 8.55 -15.95
N VAL A 83 -9.15 7.68 -16.93
CA VAL A 83 -8.30 7.55 -18.10
C VAL A 83 -9.14 7.86 -19.34
N LEU A 84 -8.70 8.82 -20.15
CA LEU A 84 -9.30 9.14 -21.45
C LEU A 84 -8.40 8.61 -22.56
N VAL A 85 -8.95 7.76 -23.43
CA VAL A 85 -8.22 7.18 -24.58
C VAL A 85 -8.85 7.70 -25.87
N VAL A 86 -8.08 8.48 -26.64
CA VAL A 86 -8.49 9.05 -27.93
C VAL A 86 -7.60 8.48 -29.02
N GLY A 87 -8.17 8.24 -30.21
CA GLY A 87 -7.40 7.79 -31.37
C GLY A 87 -8.28 7.65 -32.60
N GLY A 88 -7.67 7.73 -33.79
CA GLY A 88 -8.37 7.63 -35.07
C GLY A 88 -8.94 6.23 -35.37
N SER A 89 -9.57 6.09 -36.53
CA SER A 89 -10.01 4.79 -37.04
C SER A 89 -8.80 3.83 -37.20
N GLY A 90 -8.99 2.54 -36.94
CA GLY A 90 -7.92 1.53 -37.06
C GLY A 90 -6.83 1.56 -35.98
N SER A 91 -6.81 2.56 -35.09
CA SER A 91 -5.77 2.73 -34.04
C SER A 91 -5.75 1.64 -32.95
N GLY A 92 -6.62 0.63 -33.02
CA GLY A 92 -6.56 -0.54 -32.13
C GLY A 92 -7.01 -0.31 -30.68
N LYS A 93 -7.64 0.83 -30.36
CA LYS A 93 -8.15 1.17 -29.01
C LYS A 93 -8.94 0.03 -28.35
N THR A 94 -9.86 -0.57 -29.10
CA THR A 94 -10.68 -1.68 -28.61
C THR A 94 -9.85 -2.90 -28.25
N ARG A 95 -8.92 -3.30 -29.13
CA ARG A 95 -8.09 -4.51 -28.97
C ARG A 95 -7.02 -4.36 -27.90
N PHE A 96 -6.35 -3.22 -27.84
CA PHE A 96 -5.17 -3.02 -27.00
C PHE A 96 -5.47 -2.35 -25.66
N PHE A 97 -6.57 -1.60 -25.54
CA PHE A 97 -6.94 -0.93 -24.29
C PHE A 97 -8.26 -1.45 -23.71
N ILE A 98 -9.36 -1.40 -24.45
CA ILE A 98 -10.69 -1.72 -23.89
C ILE A 98 -10.82 -3.20 -23.53
N LYS A 99 -10.57 -4.12 -24.47
CA LYS A 99 -10.75 -5.57 -24.26
C LYS A 99 -9.90 -6.11 -23.09
N PRO A 100 -8.59 -5.81 -22.97
CA PRO A 100 -7.80 -6.29 -21.83
C PRO A 100 -8.32 -5.78 -20.49
N ASN A 101 -8.81 -4.53 -20.42
CA ASN A 101 -9.38 -3.99 -19.19
C ASN A 101 -10.70 -4.68 -18.83
N LEU A 102 -11.61 -4.83 -19.81
CA LEU A 102 -12.88 -5.54 -19.61
C LEU A 102 -12.66 -7.00 -19.17
N MET A 103 -11.74 -7.73 -19.81
CA MET A 103 -11.41 -9.12 -19.50
C MET A 103 -10.81 -9.32 -18.11
N GLN A 104 -10.17 -8.29 -17.53
CA GLN A 104 -9.64 -8.35 -16.17
C GLN A 104 -10.72 -8.20 -15.09
N PHE A 105 -11.93 -7.72 -15.45
CA PHE A 105 -13.05 -7.49 -14.51
C PHE A 105 -12.65 -6.70 -13.25
N HIS A 106 -11.68 -5.79 -13.38
CA HIS A 106 -11.04 -5.15 -12.22
C HIS A 106 -11.69 -3.83 -11.80
N SER A 107 -12.72 -3.36 -12.53
CA SER A 107 -13.47 -2.16 -12.20
C SER A 107 -14.91 -2.20 -12.73
N SER A 108 -15.70 -1.17 -12.39
CA SER A 108 -17.05 -0.98 -12.94
C SER A 108 -16.96 -0.30 -14.31
N TYR A 109 -17.63 -0.86 -15.31
CA TYR A 109 -17.60 -0.37 -16.69
C TYR A 109 -18.98 0.04 -17.17
N VAL A 110 -19.04 1.15 -17.91
CA VAL A 110 -20.16 1.49 -18.79
C VAL A 110 -19.59 1.47 -20.20
N VAL A 111 -20.10 0.58 -21.05
CA VAL A 111 -19.58 0.36 -22.41
C VAL A 111 -20.67 0.69 -23.40
N THR A 112 -20.35 1.55 -24.36
CA THR A 112 -21.14 1.72 -25.58
C THR A 112 -20.46 0.92 -26.68
N ASP A 113 -21.17 -0.05 -27.25
CA ASP A 113 -20.67 -0.83 -28.38
C ASP A 113 -21.60 -0.70 -29.60
N PRO A 114 -21.49 0.40 -30.36
CA PRO A 114 -22.35 0.62 -31.52
C PRO A 114 -22.22 -0.45 -32.61
N LYS A 115 -21.09 -1.18 -32.65
CA LYS A 115 -20.83 -2.23 -33.66
C LYS A 115 -21.16 -3.63 -33.16
N GLY A 116 -21.45 -3.81 -31.88
CA GLY A 116 -21.72 -5.11 -31.27
C GLY A 116 -20.55 -6.10 -31.36
N SER A 117 -19.30 -5.64 -31.54
CA SER A 117 -18.15 -6.54 -31.75
C SER A 117 -17.30 -6.79 -30.50
N ILE A 118 -17.66 -6.17 -29.37
CA ILE A 118 -16.93 -6.32 -28.11
C ILE A 118 -17.27 -7.65 -27.43
N ALA A 119 -18.51 -8.12 -27.53
CA ALA A 119 -19.03 -9.30 -26.83
C ALA A 119 -19.19 -10.57 -27.71
N VAL A 120 -18.82 -10.49 -28.99
CA VAL A 120 -19.12 -11.53 -30.01
C VAL A 120 -17.85 -12.29 -30.45
N GLU A 121 -16.78 -12.23 -29.65
CA GLU A 121 -15.57 -13.03 -29.83
C GLU A 121 -15.36 -14.01 -28.68
#